data_AF-A0A9E1CF53-F1
#
_entry.id   AF-A0A9E1CF53-F1
#
_cell.length_a   1.000
_cell.length_b   1.000
_cell.length_c   1.000
_cell.angle_alpha   90.00
_cell.angle_beta   90.00
_cell.angle_gamma   90.00
#
_symmetry.space_group_name_H-M   'P 1'
#
loop_
_entity.id
_entity.type
_entity.pdbx_description
1 polymer ?
#
loop_
_entity_poly.entity_id
_entity_poly.type
_entity_poly.pdbx_seq_one_letter_code
_entity_poly.pdbx_strand_id
1 'polypeptide(L)'
;MKQKKLRLFGLLLAAAMLLGCLPVQALAAEGGWFYLAADWNGTLLIAPERVAYTADQTLFEALNASGHSFGPRVDNVSKIDGKAGSFIRSDENGDYDLGRNASEANIRYLRFVDNASGSRTAQPSAAMQQFIAAMADYKLEAADVQKAARTEYDAACAKYCTASDADALELYTAFQNAVKQNKDALDGTKYVVTFKDQSSVWTRGDTLLAENQYGRVYEDTDKDGALSLPAGSYTFTMQTQTGGMTDSFTVSGQSTVSVTFDTKNWLLTDGFQLSSRTKTSFGDGLFPVEVKSARELEAVIEDTFTSKLYAYWPYDTDVDALPTLTAIYTPAGDTEPCEAKQTLISKVSGIDRVLSAGSTGNTVVYRASMPTRQGYTQYQDYTLRIRRTPTLKGIEVT
;
A
#
# COMPACT_ATOMS: atom_id res chain seq x y z
N MET A 1 12.48 80.61 3.39
CA MET A 1 11.25 79.80 3.30
C MET A 1 10.87 79.31 1.89
N LYS A 2 11.51 79.74 0.79
CA LYS A 2 11.13 79.31 -0.59
C LYS A 2 11.74 77.99 -1.08
N GLN A 3 12.88 77.51 -0.55
CA GLN A 3 13.51 76.26 -1.03
C GLN A 3 13.00 74.96 -0.40
N LYS A 4 12.35 74.99 0.77
CA LYS A 4 11.82 73.77 1.42
C LYS A 4 10.48 73.30 0.83
N LYS A 5 9.66 74.21 0.29
CA LYS A 5 8.35 73.86 -0.32
C LYS A 5 8.50 73.22 -1.71
N LEU A 6 9.52 73.59 -2.48
CA LEU A 6 9.77 73.04 -3.82
C LEU A 6 10.28 71.58 -3.76
N ARG A 7 11.08 71.24 -2.74
CA ARG A 7 11.57 69.88 -2.51
C ARG A 7 10.48 68.93 -2.01
N LEU A 8 9.52 69.43 -1.23
CA LEU A 8 8.40 68.63 -0.73
C LEU A 8 7.39 68.30 -1.83
N PHE A 9 7.15 69.23 -2.77
CA PHE A 9 6.27 69.00 -3.91
C PHE A 9 6.87 68.04 -4.95
N GLY A 10 8.19 68.09 -5.18
CA GLY A 10 8.88 67.12 -6.04
C GLY A 10 8.88 65.69 -5.48
N LEU A 11 8.96 65.53 -4.15
CA LEU A 11 8.90 64.23 -3.48
C LEU A 11 7.49 63.63 -3.48
N LEU A 12 6.45 64.47 -3.36
CA LEU A 12 5.05 64.03 -3.45
C LEU A 12 4.63 63.63 -4.87
N LEU A 13 5.14 64.31 -5.91
CA LEU A 13 4.87 63.96 -7.30
C LEU A 13 5.60 62.67 -7.72
N ALA A 14 6.82 62.45 -7.23
CA ALA A 14 7.56 61.21 -7.42
C ALA A 14 6.91 60.02 -6.68
N ALA A 15 6.39 60.23 -5.47
CA ALA A 15 5.64 59.22 -4.74
C ALA A 15 4.30 58.87 -5.43
N ALA A 16 3.59 59.85 -5.98
CA ALA A 16 2.34 59.61 -6.72
C ALA A 16 2.57 58.88 -8.06
N MET A 17 3.67 59.15 -8.78
CA MET A 17 4.04 58.38 -9.98
C MET A 17 4.55 56.97 -9.64
N LEU A 18 5.23 56.77 -8.49
CA LEU A 18 5.62 55.43 -8.04
C LEU A 18 4.42 54.58 -7.61
N LEU A 19 3.35 55.16 -7.08
CA LEU A 19 2.10 54.45 -6.78
C LEU A 19 1.24 54.17 -8.02
N GLY A 20 1.35 54.97 -9.09
CA GLY A 20 0.66 54.75 -10.37
C GLY A 20 1.32 53.71 -11.29
N CYS A 21 2.54 53.25 -10.94
CA CYS A 21 3.30 52.23 -11.66
C CYS A 21 3.53 50.96 -10.83
N LEU A 22 2.72 50.73 -9.78
CA LEU A 22 2.58 49.38 -9.27
C LEU A 22 1.84 48.59 -10.37
N PRO A 23 2.40 47.48 -10.89
CA PRO A 23 1.57 46.56 -11.64
C PRO A 23 0.41 46.22 -10.71
N VAL A 24 -0.83 46.38 -11.20
CA VAL A 24 -1.90 45.54 -10.71
C VAL A 24 -1.31 44.15 -10.83
N GLN A 25 -0.91 43.55 -9.72
CA GLN A 25 -0.68 42.12 -9.69
C GLN A 25 -2.07 41.58 -9.99
N ALA A 26 -2.35 41.34 -11.28
CA ALA A 26 -3.28 40.31 -11.66
C ALA A 26 -2.81 39.12 -10.83
N LEU A 27 -3.60 38.71 -9.84
CA LEU A 27 -3.40 37.41 -9.23
C LEU A 27 -3.36 36.47 -10.44
N ALA A 28 -2.17 35.94 -10.75
CA ALA A 28 -2.11 34.82 -11.65
C ALA A 28 -3.05 33.80 -11.02
N ALA A 29 -4.13 33.45 -11.73
CA ALA A 29 -5.00 32.40 -11.28
C ALA A 29 -4.10 31.19 -10.98
N GLU A 30 -4.12 30.70 -9.75
CA GLU A 30 -3.41 29.47 -9.40
C GLU A 30 -4.31 28.29 -9.75
N GLY A 31 -3.71 27.17 -10.12
CA GLY A 31 -4.45 25.92 -10.24
C GLY A 31 -5.17 25.57 -8.94
N GLY A 32 -6.27 24.83 -9.04
CA GLY A 32 -7.11 24.52 -7.90
C GLY A 32 -7.80 23.18 -8.06
N TRP A 33 -8.87 22.97 -7.29
CA TRP A 33 -9.69 21.77 -7.39
C TRP A 33 -11.12 22.06 -6.95
N PHE A 34 -12.05 21.23 -7.43
CA PHE A 34 -13.44 21.19 -6.97
C PHE A 34 -13.87 19.73 -6.72
N TYR A 35 -14.94 19.55 -5.96
CA TYR A 35 -15.52 18.22 -5.72
C TYR A 35 -16.49 17.84 -6.84
N LEU A 36 -16.32 16.64 -7.39
CA LEU A 36 -17.18 16.05 -8.40
C LEU A 36 -17.94 14.87 -7.82
N ALA A 37 -19.22 14.75 -8.17
CA ALA A 37 -19.98 13.52 -8.01
C ALA A 37 -20.97 13.34 -9.17
N ALA A 38 -21.19 12.11 -9.61
CA ALA A 38 -22.16 11.81 -10.66
C ALA A 38 -22.99 10.58 -10.31
N ASP A 39 -24.29 10.67 -10.59
CA ASP A 39 -25.20 9.54 -10.46
C ASP A 39 -25.91 9.22 -11.78
N TRP A 40 -26.21 7.94 -11.97
CA TRP A 40 -26.85 7.39 -13.16
C TRP A 40 -27.95 6.41 -12.76
N ASN A 41 -29.19 6.70 -13.14
CA ASN A 41 -30.37 5.89 -12.80
C ASN A 41 -30.42 5.43 -11.32
N GLY A 42 -30.20 6.35 -10.39
CA GLY A 42 -30.22 6.06 -8.94
C GLY A 42 -29.01 5.27 -8.44
N THR A 43 -27.98 5.06 -9.26
CA THR A 43 -26.72 4.41 -8.89
C THR A 43 -25.56 5.41 -8.95
N LEU A 44 -24.62 5.29 -8.01
CA LEU A 44 -23.44 6.16 -7.96
C LEU A 44 -22.51 5.82 -9.12
N LEU A 45 -22.39 6.74 -10.09
CA LEU A 45 -21.56 6.55 -11.28
C LEU A 45 -20.12 6.99 -11.02
N ILE A 46 -19.95 8.21 -10.51
CA ILE A 46 -18.68 8.74 -10.04
C ILE A 46 -18.84 8.99 -8.55
N ALA A 47 -18.18 8.15 -7.74
CA ALA A 47 -18.12 8.36 -6.30
C ALA A 47 -17.38 9.67 -6.01
N PRO A 48 -17.83 10.47 -5.01
CA PRO A 48 -17.25 11.78 -4.73
C PRO A 48 -15.72 11.79 -4.75
N GLU A 49 -15.15 12.77 -5.43
CA GLU A 49 -13.70 12.95 -5.56
C GLU A 49 -13.31 14.38 -5.87
N ARG A 50 -12.01 14.69 -5.77
CA ARG A 50 -11.47 15.99 -6.14
C ARG A 50 -11.00 15.97 -7.60
N VAL A 51 -11.45 16.94 -8.38
CA VAL A 51 -10.98 17.19 -9.73
C VAL A 51 -10.06 18.40 -9.69
N ALA A 52 -8.79 18.20 -10.06
CA ALA A 52 -7.82 19.28 -10.16
C ALA A 52 -7.99 20.04 -11.49
N TYR A 53 -7.67 21.33 -11.49
CA TYR A 53 -7.62 22.16 -12.68
C TYR A 53 -6.40 23.09 -12.67
N THR A 54 -5.93 23.46 -13.86
CA THR A 54 -4.97 24.56 -14.04
C THR A 54 -5.71 25.88 -14.28
N ALA A 55 -5.04 27.00 -14.03
CA ALA A 55 -5.56 28.36 -14.17
C ALA A 55 -6.39 28.62 -15.45
N ASP A 56 -5.91 28.13 -16.59
CA ASP A 56 -6.50 28.44 -17.90
C ASP A 56 -7.55 27.41 -18.36
N GLN A 57 -7.82 26.37 -17.57
CA GLN A 57 -8.79 25.34 -17.94
C GLN A 57 -10.22 25.81 -17.68
N THR A 58 -11.11 25.45 -18.61
CA THR A 58 -12.55 25.43 -18.36
C THR A 58 -12.94 24.28 -17.42
N LEU A 59 -14.10 24.37 -16.78
CA LEU A 59 -14.64 23.26 -15.98
C LEU A 59 -14.76 21.98 -16.81
N PHE A 60 -15.17 22.06 -18.08
CA PHE A 60 -15.29 20.90 -18.97
C PHE A 60 -13.95 20.26 -19.34
N GLU A 61 -12.90 21.06 -19.51
CA GLU A 61 -11.54 20.54 -19.74
C GLU A 61 -10.99 19.85 -18.49
N ALA A 62 -11.20 20.45 -17.31
CA ALA A 62 -10.80 19.84 -16.04
C ALA A 62 -11.52 18.49 -15.81
N LEU A 63 -12.82 18.42 -16.11
CA LEU A 63 -13.60 17.18 -16.05
C LEU A 63 -13.05 16.08 -16.97
N ASN A 64 -12.72 16.41 -18.23
CA ASN A 64 -12.16 15.42 -19.16
C ASN A 64 -10.68 15.08 -18.88
N ALA A 65 -9.99 15.88 -18.07
CA ALA A 65 -8.66 15.60 -17.56
C ALA A 65 -8.67 14.76 -16.27
N SER A 66 -9.83 14.57 -15.63
CA SER A 66 -9.94 13.88 -14.33
C SER A 66 -9.82 12.35 -14.40
N GLY A 67 -9.64 11.78 -15.59
CA GLY A 67 -9.70 10.34 -15.85
C GLY A 67 -11.11 9.82 -16.15
N HIS A 68 -12.11 10.68 -16.05
CA HIS A 68 -13.49 10.43 -16.48
C HIS A 68 -13.75 11.03 -17.87
N SER A 69 -14.79 10.54 -18.55
CA SER A 69 -15.19 11.04 -19.87
C SER A 69 -16.56 11.69 -19.84
N PHE A 70 -16.64 12.93 -20.34
CA PHE A 70 -17.88 13.72 -20.39
C PHE A 70 -18.17 14.16 -21.82
N GLY A 71 -19.37 13.91 -22.32
CA GLY A 71 -19.70 14.34 -23.67
C GLY A 71 -21.16 14.10 -24.10
N PRO A 72 -21.49 14.35 -25.38
CA PRO A 72 -20.56 14.70 -26.46
C PRO A 72 -20.14 16.18 -26.48
N ARG A 73 -20.80 17.07 -25.74
CA ARG A 73 -20.53 18.51 -25.81
C ARG A 73 -20.57 19.18 -24.44
N VAL A 74 -19.89 20.33 -24.33
CA VAL A 74 -19.83 21.16 -23.12
C VAL A 74 -21.21 21.66 -22.66
N ASP A 75 -22.08 22.00 -23.62
CA ASP A 75 -23.44 22.49 -23.39
C ASP A 75 -24.42 21.34 -23.09
N ASN A 76 -24.19 20.15 -23.66
CA ASN A 76 -25.05 18.98 -23.51
C ASN A 76 -24.24 17.70 -23.24
N VAL A 77 -24.05 17.41 -21.96
CA VAL A 77 -23.44 16.17 -21.48
C VAL A 77 -24.53 15.10 -21.38
N SER A 78 -24.61 14.21 -22.36
CA SER A 78 -25.56 13.09 -22.38
C SER A 78 -24.90 11.74 -22.10
N LYS A 79 -23.58 11.73 -21.89
CA LYS A 79 -22.78 10.54 -21.65
C LYS A 79 -21.66 10.83 -20.66
N ILE A 80 -21.60 10.04 -19.60
CA ILE A 80 -20.52 10.04 -18.61
C ILE A 80 -19.97 8.61 -18.52
N ASP A 81 -18.68 8.42 -18.69
CA ASP A 81 -18.01 7.10 -18.62
C ASP A 81 -18.69 5.98 -19.41
N GLY A 82 -19.05 6.27 -20.66
CA GLY A 82 -19.73 5.26 -21.49
C GLY A 82 -21.24 5.16 -21.25
N LYS A 83 -21.76 5.65 -20.12
CA LYS A 83 -23.18 5.54 -19.75
C LYS A 83 -23.99 6.70 -20.31
N ALA A 84 -24.96 6.38 -21.16
CA ALA A 84 -25.91 7.36 -21.69
C ALA A 84 -27.01 7.66 -20.66
N GLY A 85 -27.35 8.93 -20.47
CA GLY A 85 -28.35 9.37 -19.50
C GLY A 85 -28.89 10.75 -19.81
N SER A 86 -29.97 11.14 -19.11
CA SER A 86 -30.54 12.49 -19.17
C SER A 86 -29.89 13.36 -18.10
N PHE A 87 -28.56 13.54 -18.18
CA PHE A 87 -27.81 14.22 -17.14
C PHE A 87 -28.12 15.70 -17.09
N ILE A 88 -28.57 16.15 -15.92
CA ILE A 88 -28.54 17.54 -15.51
C ILE A 88 -27.32 17.76 -14.62
N ARG A 89 -26.89 19.01 -14.50
CA ARG A 89 -25.69 19.38 -13.74
C ARG A 89 -25.89 20.73 -13.07
N SER A 90 -25.20 20.93 -11.95
CA SER A 90 -25.20 22.22 -11.26
C SER A 90 -24.05 22.30 -10.28
N ASP A 91 -23.48 23.50 -10.13
CA ASP A 91 -22.61 23.86 -9.02
C ASP A 91 -23.40 24.24 -7.76
N GLU A 92 -22.71 24.58 -6.66
CA GLU A 92 -23.36 25.01 -5.42
C GLU A 92 -24.24 26.26 -5.55
N ASN A 93 -23.99 27.10 -6.56
CA ASN A 93 -24.68 28.36 -6.79
C ASN A 93 -25.87 28.23 -7.77
N GLY A 94 -26.12 27.03 -8.30
CA GLY A 94 -27.20 26.79 -9.27
C GLY A 94 -26.79 27.00 -10.73
N ASP A 95 -25.53 27.29 -11.01
CA ASP A 95 -25.02 27.48 -12.38
C ASP A 95 -24.67 26.11 -13.01
N TYR A 96 -24.81 26.01 -14.33
CA TYR A 96 -24.63 24.81 -15.14
C TYR A 96 -23.68 25.01 -16.32
N ASP A 97 -23.10 26.21 -16.48
CA ASP A 97 -22.14 26.50 -17.53
C ASP A 97 -20.76 25.88 -17.22
N LEU A 98 -20.40 24.87 -18.00
CA LEU A 98 -19.11 24.18 -17.93
C LEU A 98 -18.02 24.83 -18.80
N GLY A 99 -18.38 25.82 -19.63
CA GLY A 99 -17.45 26.57 -20.47
C GLY A 99 -16.73 27.70 -19.72
N ARG A 100 -17.16 28.01 -18.49
CA ARG A 100 -16.49 28.97 -17.62
C ARG A 100 -15.08 28.51 -17.28
N ASN A 101 -14.16 29.45 -17.22
CA ASN A 101 -12.83 29.19 -16.66
C ASN A 101 -12.98 28.71 -15.20
N ALA A 102 -12.32 27.61 -14.85
CA ALA A 102 -12.48 26.96 -13.55
C ALA A 102 -11.97 27.82 -12.39
N SER A 103 -10.87 28.55 -12.59
CA SER A 103 -10.30 29.44 -11.58
C SER A 103 -11.17 30.68 -11.36
N GLU A 104 -11.78 31.21 -12.41
CA GLU A 104 -12.70 32.35 -12.34
C GLU A 104 -14.06 31.95 -11.77
N ALA A 105 -14.57 30.77 -12.12
CA ALA A 105 -15.81 30.22 -11.58
C ALA A 105 -15.68 29.96 -10.07
N ASN A 106 -14.48 29.58 -9.60
CA ASN A 106 -14.13 29.39 -8.20
C ASN A 106 -15.15 28.54 -7.43
N ILE A 107 -15.67 27.49 -8.09
CA ILE A 107 -16.64 26.57 -7.50
C ILE A 107 -15.94 25.57 -6.57
N ARG A 108 -16.70 25.05 -5.62
CA ARG A 108 -16.28 23.99 -4.71
C ARG A 108 -16.93 22.67 -5.04
N TYR A 109 -18.12 22.67 -5.66
CA TYR A 109 -18.89 21.46 -5.94
C TYR A 109 -19.45 21.49 -7.35
N LEU A 110 -19.41 20.36 -8.03
CA LEU A 110 -20.08 20.14 -9.29
C LEU A 110 -20.73 18.76 -9.27
N ARG A 111 -22.05 18.71 -9.43
CA ARG A 111 -22.79 17.46 -9.37
C ARG A 111 -23.53 17.20 -10.67
N PHE A 112 -23.45 15.96 -11.15
CA PHE A 112 -24.26 15.43 -12.26
C PHE A 112 -25.31 14.45 -11.74
N VAL A 113 -26.52 14.56 -12.27
CA VAL A 113 -27.66 13.74 -11.87
C VAL A 113 -28.40 13.29 -13.11
N ASP A 114 -28.58 11.99 -13.27
CA ASP A 114 -29.45 11.48 -14.33
C ASP A 114 -30.93 11.76 -13.99
N ASN A 115 -31.55 12.64 -14.75
CA ASN A 115 -32.92 13.10 -14.53
C ASN A 115 -33.92 12.48 -15.51
N ALA A 116 -33.77 11.18 -15.79
CA ALA A 116 -34.72 10.43 -16.62
C ALA A 116 -36.16 10.48 -16.07
N SER A 117 -36.35 10.67 -14.75
CA SER A 117 -37.67 10.82 -14.12
C SER A 117 -38.27 12.24 -14.24
N GLY A 118 -37.47 13.24 -14.63
CA GLY A 118 -37.88 14.64 -14.70
C GLY A 118 -38.07 15.35 -13.34
N SER A 119 -37.81 14.67 -12.22
CA SER A 119 -38.13 15.16 -10.86
C SER A 119 -36.91 15.43 -9.98
N ARG A 120 -35.69 15.28 -10.50
CA ARG A 120 -34.44 15.39 -9.74
C ARG A 120 -33.78 16.75 -9.92
N THR A 121 -33.02 17.16 -8.92
CA THR A 121 -32.22 18.40 -8.92
C THR A 121 -30.73 18.07 -8.84
N ALA A 122 -29.91 18.84 -9.57
CA ALA A 122 -28.46 18.69 -9.53
C ALA A 122 -27.79 19.58 -8.48
N GLN A 123 -28.36 20.74 -8.17
CA GLN A 123 -27.76 21.68 -7.21
C GLN A 123 -27.59 20.99 -5.85
N PRO A 124 -26.36 20.85 -5.33
CA PRO A 124 -26.12 20.19 -4.06
C PRO A 124 -26.58 21.09 -2.91
N SER A 125 -27.47 20.57 -2.06
CA SER A 125 -27.85 21.20 -0.79
C SER A 125 -26.63 21.32 0.14
N ALA A 126 -26.71 22.14 1.19
CA ALA A 126 -25.63 22.27 2.17
C ALA A 126 -25.26 20.92 2.82
N ALA A 127 -26.24 20.04 3.09
CA ALA A 127 -26.00 18.70 3.61
C ALA A 127 -25.27 17.82 2.59
N MET A 128 -25.70 17.86 1.31
CA MET A 128 -25.02 17.13 0.24
C MET A 128 -23.60 17.64 -0.01
N GLN A 129 -23.35 18.94 0.09
CA GLN A 129 -22.00 19.51 -0.01
C GLN A 129 -21.06 18.93 1.04
N GLN A 130 -21.48 18.91 2.32
CA GLN A 130 -20.69 18.30 3.41
C GLN A 130 -20.43 16.81 3.16
N PHE A 131 -21.45 16.10 2.69
CA PHE A 131 -21.35 14.67 2.42
C PHE A 131 -20.40 14.36 1.26
N ILE A 132 -20.53 15.09 0.14
CA ILE A 132 -19.61 14.99 -1.01
C ILE A 132 -18.17 15.27 -0.58
N ALA A 133 -17.94 16.35 0.17
CA ALA A 133 -16.60 16.72 0.63
C ALA A 133 -15.98 15.61 1.49
N ALA A 134 -16.72 15.07 2.47
CA ALA A 134 -16.22 14.01 3.33
C ALA A 134 -15.88 12.72 2.57
N MET A 135 -16.74 12.30 1.65
CA MET A 135 -16.50 11.10 0.83
C MET A 135 -15.30 11.29 -0.13
N ALA A 136 -15.12 12.49 -0.67
CA ALA A 136 -13.99 12.80 -1.52
C ALA A 136 -12.67 12.88 -0.74
N ASP A 137 -12.68 13.53 0.42
CA ASP A 137 -11.48 13.71 1.26
C ASP A 137 -11.02 12.39 1.88
N TYR A 138 -11.95 11.48 2.20
CA TYR A 138 -11.65 10.12 2.64
C TYR A 138 -10.67 9.37 1.74
N LYS A 139 -10.82 9.51 0.41
CA LYS A 139 -9.95 8.84 -0.57
C LYS A 139 -8.49 9.30 -0.46
N LEU A 140 -8.23 10.43 0.20
CA LEU A 140 -6.90 11.01 0.41
C LEU A 140 -6.31 10.66 1.79
N GLU A 141 -7.08 10.00 2.65
CA GLU A 141 -6.61 9.57 3.97
C GLU A 141 -5.58 8.44 3.87
N ALA A 142 -4.82 8.23 4.94
CA ALA A 142 -3.90 7.10 5.03
C ALA A 142 -4.65 5.75 4.92
N ALA A 143 -4.00 4.73 4.38
CA ALA A 143 -4.64 3.44 4.04
C ALA A 143 -5.26 2.73 5.26
N ASP A 144 -4.70 2.91 6.45
CA ASP A 144 -5.24 2.40 7.72
C ASP A 144 -6.54 3.10 8.10
N VAL A 145 -6.58 4.43 8.01
CA VAL A 145 -7.80 5.22 8.22
C VAL A 145 -8.88 4.85 7.21
N GLN A 146 -8.49 4.63 5.94
CA GLN A 146 -9.41 4.17 4.91
C GLN A 146 -10.01 2.81 5.28
N LYS A 147 -9.18 1.81 5.61
CA LYS A 147 -9.67 0.50 6.04
C LYS A 147 -10.57 0.58 7.28
N ALA A 148 -10.28 1.48 8.21
CA ALA A 148 -11.06 1.63 9.44
C ALA A 148 -12.49 2.13 9.20
N ALA A 149 -12.67 3.10 8.31
CA ALA A 149 -14.00 3.67 8.01
C ALA A 149 -14.64 3.08 6.73
N ARG A 150 -14.14 1.92 6.26
CA ARG A 150 -14.55 1.33 4.99
C ARG A 150 -16.03 0.96 4.96
N THR A 151 -16.53 0.39 6.06
CA THR A 151 -17.94 -0.02 6.18
C THR A 151 -18.88 1.18 6.05
N GLU A 152 -18.56 2.28 6.73
CA GLU A 152 -19.33 3.52 6.70
C GLU A 152 -19.25 4.20 5.32
N TYR A 153 -18.07 4.18 4.69
CA TYR A 153 -17.88 4.70 3.34
C TYR A 153 -18.67 3.90 2.28
N ASP A 154 -18.67 2.57 2.37
CA ASP A 154 -19.44 1.71 1.45
C ASP A 154 -20.95 1.93 1.64
N ALA A 155 -21.41 2.08 2.89
CA ALA A 155 -22.79 2.42 3.19
C ALA A 155 -23.19 3.81 2.66
N ALA A 156 -22.29 4.79 2.77
CA ALA A 156 -22.45 6.12 2.18
C ALA A 156 -22.57 6.06 0.65
N CYS A 157 -21.70 5.30 -0.02
CA CYS A 157 -21.77 5.10 -1.47
C CYS A 157 -23.09 4.47 -1.91
N ALA A 158 -23.54 3.44 -1.18
CA ALA A 158 -24.77 2.71 -1.50
C ALA A 158 -26.02 3.60 -1.41
N LYS A 159 -26.06 4.52 -0.44
CA LYS A 159 -27.22 5.40 -0.20
C LYS A 159 -27.14 6.75 -0.89
N TYR A 160 -25.97 7.15 -1.39
CA TYR A 160 -25.70 8.51 -1.91
C TYR A 160 -26.78 9.03 -2.85
N CYS A 161 -27.22 8.21 -3.81
CA CYS A 161 -28.13 8.65 -4.87
C CYS A 161 -29.59 8.83 -4.43
N THR A 162 -29.97 8.21 -3.30
CA THR A 162 -31.33 8.18 -2.77
C THR A 162 -31.45 8.90 -1.43
N ALA A 163 -30.34 9.36 -0.86
CA ALA A 163 -30.31 10.05 0.42
C ALA A 163 -31.09 11.37 0.35
N SER A 164 -32.01 11.57 1.30
CA SER A 164 -32.51 12.90 1.62
C SER A 164 -31.44 13.73 2.31
N ASP A 165 -31.66 15.04 2.49
CA ASP A 165 -30.74 15.89 3.26
C ASP A 165 -30.53 15.39 4.69
N ALA A 166 -31.57 14.81 5.30
CA ALA A 166 -31.48 14.21 6.63
C ALA A 166 -30.61 12.93 6.61
N ASP A 167 -30.82 12.05 5.63
CA ASP A 167 -30.02 10.83 5.47
C ASP A 167 -28.55 11.18 5.18
N ALA A 168 -28.30 12.19 4.34
CA ALA A 168 -26.96 12.64 3.99
C ALA A 168 -26.22 13.17 5.22
N LEU A 169 -26.89 13.92 6.10
CA LEU A 169 -26.31 14.41 7.34
C LEU A 169 -26.01 13.28 8.33
N GLU A 170 -26.90 12.29 8.45
CA GLU A 170 -26.68 11.12 9.30
C GLU A 170 -25.48 10.29 8.82
N LEU A 171 -25.43 9.98 7.52
CA LEU A 171 -24.33 9.25 6.89
C LEU A 171 -23.01 10.01 7.02
N TYR A 172 -23.02 11.31 6.75
CA TYR A 172 -21.86 12.19 6.95
C TYR A 172 -21.36 12.13 8.40
N THR A 173 -22.27 12.23 9.37
CA THR A 173 -21.91 12.24 10.80
C THR A 173 -21.34 10.89 11.24
N ALA A 174 -21.98 9.79 10.86
CA ALA A 174 -21.50 8.44 11.15
C ALA A 174 -20.10 8.21 10.56
N PHE A 175 -19.93 8.59 9.29
CA PHE A 175 -18.66 8.46 8.57
C PHE A 175 -17.54 9.30 9.18
N GLN A 176 -17.77 10.59 9.46
CA GLN A 176 -16.79 11.46 10.11
C GLN A 176 -16.44 10.99 11.52
N ASN A 177 -17.42 10.48 12.27
CA ASN A 177 -17.17 9.90 13.58
C ASN A 177 -16.26 8.68 13.49
N ALA A 178 -16.46 7.78 12.51
CA ALA A 178 -15.60 6.62 12.32
C ALA A 178 -14.15 7.03 12.01
N VAL A 179 -13.96 7.97 11.07
CA VAL A 179 -12.64 8.52 10.73
C VAL A 179 -11.99 9.18 11.95
N LYS A 180 -12.73 10.05 12.65
CA LYS A 180 -12.22 10.78 13.81
C LYS A 180 -11.87 9.86 14.97
N GLN A 181 -12.72 8.88 15.29
CA GLN A 181 -12.45 7.91 16.36
C GLN A 181 -11.18 7.11 16.09
N ASN A 182 -10.96 6.70 14.83
CA ASN A 182 -9.74 5.99 14.46
C ASN A 182 -8.50 6.87 14.62
N LYS A 183 -8.53 8.11 14.11
CA LYS A 183 -7.42 9.06 14.25
C LYS A 183 -7.12 9.39 15.71
N ASP A 184 -8.16 9.73 16.48
CA ASP A 184 -8.05 10.03 17.90
C ASP A 184 -7.48 8.82 18.68
N ALA A 185 -7.83 7.59 18.30
CA ALA A 185 -7.27 6.39 18.91
C ALA A 185 -5.77 6.24 18.57
N LEU A 186 -5.36 6.49 17.32
CA LEU A 186 -3.98 6.38 16.86
C LEU A 186 -3.05 7.45 17.47
N ASP A 187 -3.57 8.67 17.62
CA ASP A 187 -2.85 9.83 18.19
C ASP A 187 -2.99 9.93 19.71
N GLY A 188 -3.87 9.13 20.31
CA GLY A 188 -4.14 9.11 21.74
C GLY A 188 -3.04 8.47 22.58
N THR A 189 -3.42 8.06 23.79
CA THR A 189 -2.51 7.41 24.74
C THR A 189 -1.88 6.16 24.13
N LYS A 190 -0.54 6.12 24.14
CA LYS A 190 0.22 4.94 23.76
C LYS A 190 0.74 4.22 25.00
N TYR A 191 0.72 2.91 24.95
CA TYR A 191 1.20 2.02 25.99
C TYR A 191 2.50 1.37 25.53
N VAL A 192 3.48 1.36 26.42
CA VAL A 192 4.72 0.62 26.19
C VAL A 192 4.44 -0.87 26.38
N VAL A 193 4.70 -1.65 25.34
CA VAL A 193 4.61 -3.11 25.35
C VAL A 193 6.01 -3.67 25.16
N THR A 194 6.51 -4.40 26.14
CA THR A 194 7.85 -5.02 26.06
C THR A 194 7.74 -6.45 25.57
N PHE A 195 8.56 -6.83 24.59
CA PHE A 195 8.62 -8.18 24.04
C PHE A 195 9.83 -8.92 24.59
N LYS A 196 9.64 -10.19 24.94
CA LYS A 196 10.69 -11.04 25.51
C LYS A 196 10.61 -12.44 24.92
N ASP A 197 11.75 -12.94 24.47
CA ASP A 197 11.95 -14.35 24.20
C ASP A 197 12.60 -15.03 25.41
N GLN A 198 11.95 -16.07 25.92
CA GLN A 198 12.41 -16.86 27.06
C GLN A 198 13.55 -17.83 26.71
N SER A 199 13.75 -18.11 25.41
CA SER A 199 14.78 -19.01 24.91
C SER A 199 16.09 -18.31 24.52
N SER A 200 16.09 -16.97 24.48
CA SER A 200 17.23 -16.13 24.06
C SER A 200 17.67 -16.34 22.59
N VAL A 201 16.80 -16.86 21.74
CA VAL A 201 17.01 -16.95 20.28
C VAL A 201 16.78 -15.59 19.62
N TRP A 202 15.72 -14.90 20.03
CA TRP A 202 15.48 -13.50 19.66
C TRP A 202 16.01 -12.57 20.74
N THR A 203 16.72 -11.52 20.33
CA THR A 203 17.39 -10.58 21.22
C THR A 203 17.09 -9.14 20.84
N ARG A 204 17.30 -8.21 21.78
CA ARG A 204 17.30 -6.78 21.46
C ARG A 204 18.36 -6.50 20.40
N GLY A 205 18.00 -5.80 19.33
CA GLY A 205 18.80 -5.71 18.11
C GLY A 205 18.13 -6.38 16.91
N ASP A 206 17.37 -7.46 17.15
CA ASP A 206 16.61 -8.15 16.11
C ASP A 206 15.37 -7.35 15.68
N THR A 207 14.71 -7.80 14.62
CA THR A 207 13.54 -7.12 14.08
C THR A 207 12.31 -7.41 14.94
N LEU A 208 11.55 -6.35 15.26
CA LEU A 208 10.27 -6.42 15.95
C LEU A 208 9.30 -5.45 15.29
N LEU A 209 8.16 -5.98 14.86
CA LEU A 209 7.08 -5.26 14.19
C LEU A 209 5.75 -5.58 14.88
N ALA A 210 4.82 -4.63 14.91
CA ALA A 210 3.42 -4.87 15.19
C ALA A 210 2.55 -4.20 14.14
N GLU A 211 1.59 -4.92 13.59
CA GLU A 211 0.62 -4.43 12.63
C GLU A 211 -0.76 -4.40 13.29
N ASN A 212 -1.44 -3.26 13.25
CA ASN A 212 -2.80 -3.19 13.78
C ASN A 212 -3.81 -3.84 12.82
N GLN A 213 -5.05 -4.04 13.27
CA GLN A 213 -6.14 -4.60 12.44
C GLN A 213 -6.44 -3.86 11.12
N TYR A 214 -5.93 -2.63 10.95
CA TYR A 214 -6.11 -1.81 9.75
C TYR A 214 -4.86 -1.77 8.87
N GLY A 215 -3.81 -2.49 9.21
CA GLY A 215 -2.58 -2.62 8.43
C GLY A 215 -1.52 -1.54 8.69
N ARG A 216 -1.65 -0.76 9.77
CA ARG A 216 -0.60 0.17 10.18
C ARG A 216 0.49 -0.59 10.92
N VAL A 217 1.72 -0.48 10.42
CA VAL A 217 2.90 -1.13 10.99
C VAL A 217 3.63 -0.18 11.94
N TYR A 218 4.01 -0.72 13.09
CA TYR A 218 4.84 -0.11 14.12
C TYR A 218 6.12 -0.92 14.21
N GLU A 219 7.27 -0.27 14.00
CA GLU A 219 8.57 -0.92 14.07
C GLU A 219 9.33 -0.48 15.32
N ASP A 220 10.00 -1.44 15.94
CA ASP A 220 11.02 -1.19 16.96
C ASP A 220 12.29 -0.68 16.25
N THR A 221 12.38 0.64 16.10
CA THR A 221 13.49 1.30 15.41
C THR A 221 14.71 1.51 16.30
N ASP A 222 14.52 1.64 17.62
CA ASP A 222 15.63 1.79 18.57
C ASP A 222 16.21 0.46 19.05
N LYS A 223 15.54 -0.65 18.68
CA LYS A 223 15.93 -2.04 18.91
C LYS A 223 16.01 -2.38 20.40
N ASP A 224 15.19 -1.72 21.23
CA ASP A 224 15.15 -1.94 22.67
C ASP A 224 14.24 -3.10 23.10
N GLY A 225 13.50 -3.67 22.14
CA GLY A 225 12.55 -4.75 22.32
C GLY A 225 11.21 -4.31 22.91
N ALA A 226 10.83 -3.05 22.73
CA ALA A 226 9.53 -2.52 23.11
C ALA A 226 8.88 -1.70 21.98
N LEU A 227 7.55 -1.64 22.03
CA LEU A 227 6.76 -0.82 21.11
C LEU A 227 5.84 0.10 21.90
N SER A 228 5.71 1.35 21.44
CA SER A 228 4.74 2.31 21.96
C SER A 228 3.48 2.28 21.10
N LEU A 229 2.45 1.59 21.58
CA LEU A 229 1.26 1.22 20.81
C LEU A 229 -0.02 1.81 21.41
N PRO A 230 -0.93 2.38 20.59
CA PRO A 230 -2.30 2.66 21.02
C PRO A 230 -3.03 1.42 21.53
N ALA A 231 -4.10 1.61 22.30
CA ALA A 231 -5.00 0.51 22.63
C ALA A 231 -5.60 -0.09 21.35
N GLY A 232 -5.67 -1.42 21.27
CA GLY A 232 -6.17 -2.11 20.08
C GLY A 232 -5.61 -3.51 19.93
N SER A 233 -6.03 -4.20 18.87
CA SER A 233 -5.54 -5.53 18.52
C SER A 233 -4.47 -5.44 17.44
N TYR A 234 -3.43 -6.25 17.61
CA TYR A 234 -2.25 -6.25 16.79
C TYR A 234 -1.81 -7.68 16.48
N THR A 235 -1.25 -7.86 15.29
CA THR A 235 -0.41 -9.02 14.96
C THR A 235 1.04 -8.55 15.03
N PHE A 236 1.89 -9.22 15.81
CA PHE A 236 3.30 -8.86 15.93
C PHE A 236 4.19 -9.91 15.31
N THR A 237 5.34 -9.47 14.82
CA THR A 237 6.39 -10.32 14.27
C THR A 237 7.69 -10.06 15.00
N MET A 238 8.27 -11.12 15.56
CA MET A 238 9.64 -11.13 16.10
C MET A 238 10.50 -11.92 15.12
N GLN A 239 11.48 -11.27 14.50
CA GLN A 239 12.30 -11.87 13.45
C GLN A 239 13.78 -11.76 13.78
N THR A 240 14.45 -12.91 13.75
CA THR A 240 15.91 -13.05 13.87
C THR A 240 16.55 -13.12 12.47
N GLN A 241 17.87 -13.29 12.40
CA GLN A 241 18.56 -13.46 11.12
C GLN A 241 18.10 -14.71 10.34
N THR A 242 17.76 -15.80 11.02
CA THR A 242 17.49 -17.12 10.40
C THR A 242 16.13 -17.69 10.78
N GLY A 243 15.18 -16.83 11.15
CA GLY A 243 13.84 -17.27 11.52
C GLY A 243 13.02 -16.14 12.11
N GLY A 244 11.83 -16.49 12.58
CA GLY A 244 10.94 -15.53 13.18
C GLY A 244 9.65 -16.19 13.62
N MET A 245 8.76 -15.40 14.16
CA MET A 245 7.42 -15.86 14.52
C MET A 245 6.43 -14.72 14.39
N THR A 246 5.16 -15.10 14.27
CA THR A 246 4.03 -14.18 14.23
C THR A 246 2.94 -14.67 15.18
N ASP A 247 2.40 -13.75 15.97
CA ASP A 247 1.25 -14.00 16.85
C ASP A 247 0.40 -12.74 17.01
N SER A 248 -0.76 -12.84 17.65
CA SER A 248 -1.67 -11.72 17.91
C SER A 248 -1.82 -11.43 19.39
N PHE A 249 -2.04 -10.15 19.72
CA PHE A 249 -2.25 -9.69 21.08
C PHE A 249 -3.12 -8.43 21.10
N THR A 250 -3.62 -8.07 22.29
CA THR A 250 -4.42 -6.87 22.51
C THR A 250 -3.75 -5.97 23.53
N VAL A 251 -3.64 -4.68 23.19
CA VAL A 251 -3.14 -3.62 24.05
C VAL A 251 -4.31 -2.94 24.73
N SER A 252 -4.35 -3.01 26.06
CA SER A 252 -5.27 -2.23 26.91
C SER A 252 -4.53 -1.42 27.99
N GLY A 253 -3.21 -1.54 28.04
CA GLY A 253 -2.34 -1.00 29.07
C GLY A 253 -0.88 -1.35 28.81
N GLN A 254 0.02 -0.82 29.65
CA GLN A 254 1.42 -1.26 29.66
C GLN A 254 1.48 -2.76 29.98
N SER A 255 2.27 -3.51 29.21
CA SER A 255 2.30 -4.96 29.31
C SER A 255 3.62 -5.55 28.84
N THR A 256 3.79 -6.86 29.05
CA THR A 256 4.91 -7.63 28.52
C THR A 256 4.36 -8.84 27.77
N VAL A 257 4.80 -9.02 26.53
CA VAL A 257 4.54 -10.21 25.72
C VAL A 257 5.75 -11.13 25.84
N SER A 258 5.53 -12.37 26.26
CA SER A 258 6.59 -13.36 26.44
C SER A 258 6.34 -14.57 25.57
N VAL A 259 7.34 -14.96 24.79
CA VAL A 259 7.29 -16.08 23.84
C VAL A 259 8.47 -17.02 24.07
N THR A 260 8.44 -18.20 23.46
CA THR A 260 9.53 -19.17 23.54
C THR A 260 9.85 -19.67 22.14
N PHE A 261 10.93 -19.18 21.54
CA PHE A 261 11.37 -19.73 20.26
C PHE A 261 11.83 -21.19 20.41
N ASP A 262 11.49 -22.02 19.42
CA ASP A 262 12.12 -23.33 19.31
C ASP A 262 13.62 -23.16 19.00
N THR A 263 14.44 -23.81 19.81
CA THR A 263 15.90 -23.81 19.71
C THR A 263 16.44 -24.95 18.84
N LYS A 264 15.60 -25.94 18.52
CA LYS A 264 15.97 -27.07 17.66
C LYS A 264 15.86 -26.71 16.17
N ASN A 265 16.71 -27.32 15.37
CA ASN A 265 16.61 -27.23 13.91
C ASN A 265 15.55 -28.22 13.42
N TRP A 266 14.56 -27.73 12.68
CA TRP A 266 13.47 -28.58 12.16
C TRP A 266 13.88 -29.42 10.95
N LEU A 267 14.74 -28.88 10.10
CA LEU A 267 15.33 -29.57 8.95
C LEU A 267 16.76 -30.03 9.25
N LEU A 268 17.09 -31.20 8.73
CA LEU A 268 18.38 -31.86 8.91
C LEU A 268 19.29 -31.53 7.71
N THR A 269 20.11 -30.49 7.84
CA THR A 269 20.99 -30.00 6.76
C THR A 269 22.06 -31.03 6.37
N ASP A 270 22.51 -31.87 7.29
CA ASP A 270 23.43 -32.99 7.00
C ASP A 270 22.87 -33.93 5.92
N GLY A 271 21.56 -34.19 5.98
CA GLY A 271 20.85 -35.03 5.02
C GLY A 271 20.37 -34.31 3.76
N PHE A 272 20.61 -32.99 3.63
CA PHE A 272 20.21 -32.23 2.46
C PHE A 272 20.88 -32.74 1.18
N GLN A 273 20.11 -32.81 0.08
CA GLN A 273 20.63 -33.16 -1.24
C GLN A 273 20.04 -32.24 -2.31
N LEU A 274 20.89 -31.82 -3.25
CA LEU A 274 20.51 -31.02 -4.42
C LEU A 274 20.80 -31.81 -5.70
N SER A 275 19.86 -31.86 -6.63
CA SER A 275 19.99 -32.65 -7.87
C SER A 275 19.49 -31.91 -9.10
N SER A 276 20.09 -32.24 -10.24
CA SER A 276 19.62 -31.91 -11.59
C SER A 276 18.53 -32.85 -12.11
N ARG A 277 18.32 -33.97 -11.42
CA ARG A 277 17.41 -35.06 -11.84
C ARG A 277 16.34 -35.30 -10.78
N THR A 278 15.30 -36.00 -11.18
CA THR A 278 14.12 -36.24 -10.35
C THR A 278 13.74 -37.72 -10.31
N LYS A 279 12.82 -38.07 -9.39
CA LYS A 279 12.24 -39.42 -9.23
C LYS A 279 13.34 -40.45 -9.00
N THR A 280 13.32 -41.55 -9.74
CA THR A 280 14.26 -42.68 -9.63
C THR A 280 15.68 -42.28 -10.02
N SER A 281 15.85 -41.32 -10.92
CA SER A 281 17.16 -40.83 -11.40
C SER A 281 17.75 -39.71 -10.54
N PHE A 282 17.09 -39.32 -9.44
CA PHE A 282 17.54 -38.21 -8.59
C PHE A 282 18.97 -38.40 -8.08
N GLY A 283 19.34 -39.63 -7.69
CA GLY A 283 20.67 -39.96 -7.19
C GLY A 283 21.78 -39.79 -8.22
N ASP A 284 21.46 -39.91 -9.52
CA ASP A 284 22.43 -39.80 -10.61
C ASP A 284 22.77 -38.35 -10.96
N GLY A 285 21.98 -37.39 -10.45
CA GLY A 285 22.08 -35.97 -10.78
C GLY A 285 22.60 -35.09 -9.64
N LEU A 286 23.14 -35.68 -8.57
CA LEU A 286 23.51 -34.96 -7.36
C LEU A 286 24.63 -33.94 -7.60
N PHE A 287 24.45 -32.75 -7.04
CA PHE A 287 25.47 -31.72 -6.96
C PHE A 287 26.22 -31.78 -5.63
N PRO A 288 27.51 -31.40 -5.60
CA PRO A 288 28.25 -31.26 -4.36
C PRO A 288 27.68 -30.11 -3.53
N VAL A 289 27.43 -30.40 -2.25
CA VAL A 289 27.08 -29.41 -1.22
C VAL A 289 28.24 -29.39 -0.23
N GLU A 290 29.11 -28.40 -0.40
CA GLU A 290 30.41 -28.29 0.29
C GLU A 290 30.26 -27.79 1.72
N VAL A 291 29.26 -26.94 1.98
CA VAL A 291 28.94 -26.45 3.33
C VAL A 291 27.58 -26.99 3.73
N LYS A 292 27.53 -27.62 4.91
CA LYS A 292 26.31 -28.01 5.60
C LYS A 292 26.46 -27.63 7.06
N SER A 293 25.88 -26.49 7.43
CA SER A 293 25.76 -26.05 8.82
C SER A 293 24.29 -26.08 9.24
N ALA A 294 23.98 -25.68 10.48
CA ALA A 294 22.60 -25.69 10.99
C ALA A 294 21.60 -24.93 10.09
N ARG A 295 22.00 -23.77 9.55
CA ARG A 295 21.11 -22.87 8.76
C ARG A 295 21.67 -22.45 7.41
N GLU A 296 22.94 -22.72 7.14
CA GLU A 296 23.61 -22.28 5.93
C GLU A 296 24.16 -23.48 5.16
N LEU A 297 23.89 -23.52 3.86
CA LEU A 297 24.36 -24.51 2.92
C LEU A 297 25.03 -23.84 1.73
N GLU A 298 26.00 -24.53 1.15
CA GLU A 298 26.66 -24.04 -0.05
C GLU A 298 26.84 -25.17 -1.06
N ALA A 299 26.31 -24.96 -2.27
CA ALA A 299 26.45 -25.90 -3.38
C ALA A 299 27.27 -25.29 -4.51
N VAL A 300 27.99 -26.15 -5.22
CA VAL A 300 28.81 -25.77 -6.37
C VAL A 300 28.26 -26.44 -7.61
N ILE A 301 27.88 -25.63 -8.60
CA ILE A 301 27.24 -26.10 -9.83
C ILE A 301 28.00 -25.56 -11.04
N GLU A 302 28.22 -26.40 -12.05
CA GLU A 302 28.88 -25.99 -13.31
C GLU A 302 28.14 -24.84 -13.99
N ASP A 303 28.89 -23.89 -14.54
CA ASP A 303 28.40 -22.69 -15.22
C ASP A 303 27.51 -22.93 -16.45
N THR A 304 27.45 -24.17 -16.94
CA THR A 304 26.59 -24.59 -18.05
C THR A 304 25.19 -25.03 -17.62
N PHE A 305 24.96 -25.30 -16.33
CA PHE A 305 23.68 -25.81 -15.87
C PHE A 305 22.64 -24.69 -15.73
N THR A 306 21.49 -24.82 -16.39
CA THR A 306 20.39 -23.84 -16.39
C THR A 306 19.01 -24.47 -16.15
N SER A 307 18.97 -25.77 -15.87
CA SER A 307 17.72 -26.53 -15.73
C SER A 307 17.15 -26.45 -14.31
N LYS A 308 15.98 -27.07 -14.10
CA LYS A 308 15.33 -27.18 -12.79
C LYS A 308 16.24 -27.85 -11.75
N LEU A 309 16.28 -27.29 -10.55
CA LEU A 309 16.94 -27.90 -9.39
C LEU A 309 15.92 -28.60 -8.51
N TYR A 310 16.26 -29.80 -8.02
CA TYR A 310 15.44 -30.58 -7.10
C TYR A 310 16.13 -30.67 -5.74
N ALA A 311 15.42 -30.29 -4.68
CA ALA A 311 15.96 -30.24 -3.33
C ALA A 311 15.25 -31.27 -2.44
N TYR A 312 16.04 -32.17 -1.87
CA TYR A 312 15.57 -33.15 -0.88
C TYR A 312 15.92 -32.65 0.52
N TRP A 313 14.86 -32.43 1.32
CA TRP A 313 14.95 -31.93 2.68
C TRP A 313 14.43 -32.98 3.67
N PRO A 314 15.32 -33.68 4.39
CA PRO A 314 14.93 -34.42 5.59
C PRO A 314 14.65 -33.46 6.75
N TYR A 315 13.79 -33.90 7.66
CA TYR A 315 13.39 -33.15 8.84
C TYR A 315 13.60 -33.98 10.10
N ASP A 316 13.76 -33.31 11.24
CA ASP A 316 13.85 -33.95 12.55
C ASP A 316 12.47 -34.51 12.91
N THR A 317 12.39 -35.80 13.24
CA THR A 317 11.12 -36.44 13.61
C THR A 317 10.62 -36.06 15.01
N ASP A 318 11.43 -35.37 15.81
CA ASP A 318 11.11 -34.87 17.15
C ASP A 318 10.52 -33.44 17.14
N VAL A 319 10.04 -32.97 15.98
CA VAL A 319 9.29 -31.71 15.86
C VAL A 319 7.84 -31.86 16.29
N ASP A 320 7.25 -30.77 16.79
CA ASP A 320 5.86 -30.76 17.28
C ASP A 320 4.79 -30.98 16.20
N ALA A 321 5.09 -30.60 14.97
CA ALA A 321 4.23 -30.77 13.80
C ALA A 321 5.09 -30.97 12.56
N LEU A 322 4.53 -31.41 11.43
CA LEU A 322 5.29 -31.47 10.19
C LEU A 322 5.47 -30.04 9.61
N PRO A 323 6.71 -29.56 9.37
CA PRO A 323 6.90 -28.26 8.77
C PRO A 323 6.35 -28.16 7.35
N THR A 324 5.73 -27.04 7.06
CA THR A 324 5.54 -26.61 5.67
C THR A 324 6.85 -26.01 5.16
N LEU A 325 7.19 -26.24 3.89
CA LEU A 325 8.44 -25.75 3.31
C LEU A 325 8.17 -24.93 2.06
N THR A 326 8.74 -23.73 2.01
CA THR A 326 8.67 -22.83 0.85
C THR A 326 10.08 -22.41 0.45
N ALA A 327 10.42 -22.52 -0.83
CA ALA A 327 11.65 -21.96 -1.38
C ALA A 327 11.38 -20.53 -1.88
N ILE A 328 12.22 -19.60 -1.46
CA ILE A 328 12.14 -18.17 -1.79
C ILE A 328 13.45 -17.78 -2.49
N TYR A 329 13.35 -17.29 -3.72
CA TYR A 329 14.50 -16.91 -4.54
C TYR A 329 14.09 -15.99 -5.68
N THR A 330 15.05 -15.23 -6.22
CA THR A 330 14.84 -14.44 -7.44
C THR A 330 15.25 -15.29 -8.63
N PRO A 331 14.34 -15.61 -9.57
CA PRO A 331 14.70 -16.33 -10.78
C PRO A 331 15.75 -15.57 -11.60
N ALA A 332 16.63 -16.30 -12.27
CA ALA A 332 17.66 -15.74 -13.12
C ALA A 332 17.04 -14.90 -14.25
N GLY A 333 17.48 -13.65 -14.34
CA GLY A 333 16.98 -12.65 -15.28
C GLY A 333 15.80 -11.82 -14.76
N ASP A 334 15.24 -12.16 -13.59
CA ASP A 334 14.16 -11.42 -12.96
C ASP A 334 14.71 -10.51 -11.84
N THR A 335 13.92 -9.53 -11.42
CA THR A 335 14.27 -8.60 -10.33
C THR A 335 13.50 -8.86 -9.05
N GLU A 336 12.37 -9.56 -9.15
CA GLU A 336 11.47 -9.83 -8.02
C GLU A 336 11.61 -11.27 -7.54
N PRO A 337 11.58 -11.52 -6.21
CA PRO A 337 11.57 -12.86 -5.67
C PRO A 337 10.26 -13.58 -6.01
N CYS A 338 10.35 -14.91 -6.06
CA CYS A 338 9.20 -15.79 -6.17
C CYS A 338 9.22 -16.83 -5.04
N GLU A 339 8.05 -17.41 -4.78
CA GLU A 339 7.88 -18.48 -3.82
C GLU A 339 7.47 -19.78 -4.51
N ALA A 340 8.10 -20.88 -4.12
CA ALA A 340 7.78 -22.21 -4.62
C ALA A 340 7.58 -23.18 -3.47
N LYS A 341 6.34 -23.64 -3.29
CA LYS A 341 6.01 -24.67 -2.29
C LYS A 341 6.82 -25.95 -2.53
N GLN A 342 7.47 -26.44 -1.48
CA GLN A 342 8.25 -27.67 -1.49
C GLN A 342 7.57 -28.74 -0.63
N THR A 343 7.78 -29.99 -1.00
CA THR A 343 7.43 -31.15 -0.17
C THR A 343 8.71 -31.71 0.46
N LEU A 344 8.69 -31.91 1.78
CA LEU A 344 9.77 -32.56 2.54
C LEU A 344 9.98 -34.00 2.05
N ILE A 345 11.22 -34.50 2.13
CA ILE A 345 11.59 -35.86 1.73
C ILE A 345 11.22 -36.17 0.25
N SER A 346 11.05 -35.14 -0.58
CA SER A 346 10.64 -35.30 -1.97
C SER A 346 11.83 -35.27 -2.92
N LYS A 347 11.80 -36.17 -3.91
CA LYS A 347 12.74 -36.19 -5.05
C LYS A 347 12.13 -35.56 -6.30
N VAL A 348 10.97 -34.90 -6.17
CA VAL A 348 10.23 -34.28 -7.29
C VAL A 348 9.95 -32.79 -7.11
N SER A 349 10.05 -32.29 -5.87
CA SER A 349 9.92 -30.86 -5.58
C SER A 349 11.13 -30.14 -6.17
N GLY A 350 10.89 -29.19 -7.06
CA GLY A 350 11.97 -28.46 -7.70
C GLY A 350 11.63 -27.00 -7.93
N ILE A 351 12.68 -26.23 -8.16
CA ILE A 351 12.68 -24.79 -8.38
C ILE A 351 13.27 -24.49 -9.75
N ASP A 352 12.58 -23.66 -10.52
CA ASP A 352 12.89 -23.39 -11.93
C ASP A 352 13.68 -22.10 -12.07
N ARG A 353 14.45 -21.98 -13.16
CA ARG A 353 15.18 -20.75 -13.51
C ARG A 353 16.05 -20.20 -12.37
N VAL A 354 16.57 -21.04 -11.47
CA VAL A 354 17.43 -20.55 -10.38
C VAL A 354 18.75 -20.01 -10.91
N LEU A 355 19.27 -20.58 -12.01
CA LEU A 355 20.58 -20.26 -12.57
C LEU A 355 20.48 -20.00 -14.07
N SER A 356 21.21 -19.01 -14.54
CA SER A 356 21.51 -18.80 -15.96
C SER A 356 22.88 -19.37 -16.32
N ALA A 357 23.17 -19.47 -17.62
CA ALA A 357 24.49 -19.83 -18.09
C ALA A 357 25.50 -18.75 -17.66
N GLY A 358 26.71 -19.18 -17.26
CA GLY A 358 27.78 -18.30 -16.79
C GLY A 358 28.06 -18.41 -15.30
N SER A 359 28.90 -17.47 -14.81
CA SER A 359 29.51 -17.51 -13.48
C SER A 359 28.64 -16.93 -12.36
N THR A 360 27.45 -16.42 -12.66
CA THR A 360 26.55 -15.82 -11.66
C THR A 360 25.84 -16.92 -10.88
N GLY A 361 26.06 -16.93 -9.56
CA GLY A 361 25.36 -17.80 -8.62
C GLY A 361 23.96 -17.32 -8.27
N ASN A 362 23.32 -17.97 -7.30
CA ASN A 362 22.06 -17.51 -6.71
C ASN A 362 21.95 -17.94 -5.25
N THR A 363 21.03 -17.33 -4.51
CA THR A 363 20.68 -17.68 -3.14
C THR A 363 19.23 -18.13 -3.09
N VAL A 364 18.99 -19.27 -2.47
CA VAL A 364 17.64 -19.80 -2.23
C VAL A 364 17.44 -19.93 -0.73
N VAL A 365 16.42 -19.28 -0.19
CA VAL A 365 16.02 -19.45 1.21
C VAL A 365 14.91 -20.48 1.27
N TYR A 366 15.14 -21.57 1.99
CA TYR A 366 14.11 -22.55 2.31
C TYR A 366 13.52 -22.21 3.68
N ARG A 367 12.31 -21.65 3.69
CA ARG A 367 11.57 -21.30 4.91
C ARG A 367 10.72 -22.48 5.35
N ALA A 368 11.06 -23.06 6.50
CA ALA A 368 10.25 -24.04 7.18
C ALA A 368 9.31 -23.32 8.17
N SER A 369 8.01 -23.56 8.11
CA SER A 369 7.01 -22.90 8.97
C SER A 369 6.10 -23.90 9.67
N MET A 370 5.81 -23.66 10.95
CA MET A 370 4.99 -24.52 11.80
C MET A 370 4.14 -23.73 12.82
N PRO A 371 2.90 -24.15 13.08
CA PRO A 371 2.20 -23.73 14.28
C PRO A 371 2.89 -24.36 15.50
N THR A 372 3.12 -23.57 16.55
CA THR A 372 3.66 -24.06 17.83
C THR A 372 2.53 -24.55 18.72
N ARG A 373 2.85 -25.39 19.71
CA ARG A 373 1.87 -25.83 20.73
C ARG A 373 1.27 -24.67 21.54
N GLN A 374 1.93 -23.51 21.53
CA GLN A 374 1.50 -22.31 22.26
C GLN A 374 0.54 -21.43 21.44
N GLY A 375 0.28 -21.77 20.17
CA GLY A 375 -0.75 -21.14 19.33
C GLY A 375 -0.24 -20.15 18.28
N TYR A 376 1.04 -19.77 18.31
CA TYR A 376 1.65 -18.90 17.30
C TYR A 376 2.31 -19.67 16.17
N THR A 377 2.56 -18.99 15.05
CA THR A 377 3.31 -19.58 13.92
C THR A 377 4.76 -19.14 13.99
N GLN A 378 5.67 -20.10 14.08
CA GLN A 378 7.11 -19.87 13.97
C GLN A 378 7.60 -20.33 12.60
N TYR A 379 8.66 -19.69 12.11
CA TYR A 379 9.39 -20.13 10.94
C TYR A 379 10.89 -20.11 11.18
N GLN A 380 11.60 -20.94 10.42
CA GLN A 380 13.05 -20.97 10.40
C GLN A 380 13.55 -21.03 8.95
N ASP A 381 14.57 -20.22 8.66
CA ASP A 381 15.12 -20.07 7.32
C ASP A 381 16.42 -20.86 7.19
N TYR A 382 16.54 -21.58 6.07
CA TYR A 382 17.71 -22.35 5.67
C TYR A 382 18.24 -21.83 4.34
N THR A 383 19.38 -21.17 4.37
CA THR A 383 19.95 -20.46 3.22
C THR A 383 20.85 -21.40 2.41
N LEU A 384 20.50 -21.66 1.15
CA LEU A 384 21.37 -22.30 0.19
C LEU A 384 22.02 -21.23 -0.70
N ARG A 385 23.34 -21.05 -0.56
CA ARG A 385 24.15 -20.29 -1.52
C ARG A 385 24.63 -21.21 -2.63
N ILE A 386 24.40 -20.83 -3.88
CA ILE A 386 24.84 -21.60 -5.04
C ILE A 386 25.96 -20.83 -5.73
N ARG A 387 27.18 -21.36 -5.67
CA ARG A 387 28.33 -20.86 -6.41
C ARG A 387 28.44 -21.56 -7.76
N ARG A 388 29.05 -20.87 -8.71
CA ARG A 388 29.33 -21.40 -10.06
C ARG A 388 30.78 -21.81 -10.17
N THR A 389 31.03 -22.97 -10.77
CA THR A 389 32.36 -23.36 -11.24
C THR A 389 32.43 -23.05 -12.72
N PRO A 390 33.28 -22.10 -13.15
CA PRO A 390 33.51 -21.84 -14.57
C PRO A 390 34.02 -23.08 -15.28
N THR A 391 33.50 -23.38 -16.46
CA THR A 391 33.97 -24.46 -17.32
C THR A 391 34.31 -23.91 -18.70
N LEU A 392 35.32 -24.49 -19.35
CA LEU A 392 35.66 -24.10 -20.74
C LEU A 392 34.66 -24.66 -21.77
N LYS A 393 33.59 -25.34 -21.33
CA LYS A 393 32.63 -26.04 -22.21
C LYS A 393 31.77 -25.10 -23.06
N GLY A 394 31.75 -23.80 -22.74
CA GLY A 394 31.04 -22.76 -23.50
C GLY A 394 31.94 -21.80 -24.28
N ILE A 395 33.26 -22.02 -24.34
CA ILE A 395 34.16 -21.18 -25.14
C ILE A 395 34.15 -21.68 -26.59
N GLU A 396 33.49 -20.94 -27.46
CA GLU A 396 33.66 -21.05 -28.91
C GLU A 396 34.75 -20.06 -29.35
N VAL A 397 35.90 -20.58 -29.79
CA VAL A 397 36.93 -19.77 -30.45
C VAL A 397 36.48 -19.60 -31.89
N THR A 398 36.09 -18.38 -32.27
CA THR A 398 35.72 -18.02 -33.65
C THR A 398 36.89 -17.41 -34.39
#